data_AF-A0A8J4R089-F1
#
_entry.id   AF-A0A8J4R089-F1
#
_cell.length_a   1.000
_cell.length_b   1.000
_cell.length_c   1.000
_cell.angle_alpha   90.00
_cell.angle_beta   90.00
_cell.angle_gamma   90.00
#
_symmetry.space_group_name_H-M   'P 1'
#
loop_
_entity.id
_entity.type
_entity.pdbx_description
1 polymer ?
#
loop_
_entity_poly.entity_id
_entity_poly.type
_entity_poly.pdbx_seq_one_letter_code
_entity_poly.pdbx_strand_id
1 'polypeptide(L)'
;MLSHVRVSKVENDMKDLYKLWIKKKNGSGMILVELKQWFGDMNLNVILRMIAAKRYFGTSDGVNEEEARRCQKAWGDFFHLSGLFVVSDAIPFLGWLDLGGHEKAMKKTAKELDGILREWLEEHKRNESFF
;
A
#
# COMPACT_ATOMS: atom_id res chain seq x y z
N MET A 1 -5.94 6.17 19.02
CA MET A 1 -5.46 7.48 18.52
C MET A 1 -5.67 7.67 17.02
N LEU A 2 -5.40 6.69 16.15
CA LEU A 2 -5.50 6.86 14.68
C LEU A 2 -6.89 6.59 14.05
N SER A 3 -7.94 6.36 14.85
CA SER A 3 -9.30 6.06 14.35
C SER A 3 -9.87 7.19 13.49
N HIS A 4 -9.67 8.44 13.90
CA HIS A 4 -10.13 9.62 13.16
C HIS A 4 -9.44 9.75 11.78
N VAL A 5 -8.15 9.41 11.69
CA VAL A 5 -7.40 9.39 10.41
C VAL A 5 -7.99 8.35 9.46
N ARG A 6 -8.28 7.14 9.96
CA ARG A 6 -8.89 6.07 9.16
C ARG A 6 -10.26 6.48 8.62
N VAL A 7 -11.14 6.98 9.50
CA VAL A 7 -12.50 7.42 9.13
C VAL A 7 -12.44 8.52 8.07
N SER A 8 -11.67 9.59 8.32
CA SER A 8 -11.54 10.70 7.37
C SER A 8 -10.99 10.26 6.01
N LYS A 9 -10.09 9.28 5.98
CA LYS A 9 -9.50 8.81 4.73
C LYS A 9 -10.50 7.97 3.92
N VAL A 10 -11.21 7.04 4.57
CA VAL A 10 -12.28 6.26 3.92
C VAL A 10 -13.38 7.17 3.37
N GLU A 11 -13.79 8.19 4.13
CA GLU A 11 -14.76 9.19 3.65
C GLU A 11 -14.27 9.92 2.39
N ASN A 12 -13.00 10.30 2.35
CA ASN A 12 -12.43 10.98 1.18
C ASN A 12 -12.34 10.06 -0.03
N ASP A 13 -11.94 8.80 0.15
CA ASP A 13 -11.85 7.82 -0.94
C ASP A 13 -13.26 7.49 -1.49
N MET A 14 -14.30 7.48 -0.65
CA MET A 14 -15.69 7.38 -1.10
C MET A 14 -16.18 8.62 -1.85
N LYS A 15 -15.81 9.83 -1.40
CA LYS A 15 -16.11 11.06 -2.15
C LYS A 15 -15.46 11.04 -3.53
N ASP A 16 -14.23 10.55 -3.62
CA ASP A 16 -13.52 10.46 -4.90
C ASP A 16 -14.13 9.41 -5.82
N LEU A 17 -14.60 8.27 -5.28
CA LEU A 17 -15.38 7.28 -6.04
C LEU A 17 -16.70 7.88 -6.56
N TYR A 18 -17.41 8.66 -5.74
CA TYR A 18 -18.63 9.34 -6.14
C TYR A 18 -18.40 10.38 -7.24
N LYS A 19 -17.32 11.16 -7.15
CA LYS A 19 -16.91 12.09 -8.23
C LYS A 19 -16.58 11.35 -9.52
N LEU A 20 -15.90 10.20 -9.42
CA LEU A 20 -15.60 9.35 -10.57
C LEU A 20 -16.90 8.86 -11.23
N TRP A 21 -17.86 8.44 -10.41
CA TRP A 21 -19.20 8.04 -10.87
C TRP A 21 -19.90 9.15 -11.64
N ILE A 22 -19.97 10.36 -11.09
CA ILE A 22 -20.58 11.51 -11.78
C ILE A 22 -19.91 11.77 -13.14
N LYS A 23 -18.58 11.70 -13.20
CA LYS A 23 -17.80 12.04 -14.40
C LYS A 23 -17.84 10.96 -15.49
N LYS A 24 -17.87 9.69 -15.10
CA LYS A 24 -17.66 8.55 -16.02
C LYS A 24 -18.87 7.63 -16.18
N LYS A 25 -20.03 7.96 -15.59
CA LYS A 25 -21.24 7.15 -15.76
C LYS A 25 -21.57 6.96 -17.23
N ASN A 26 -21.90 5.73 -17.61
CA ASN A 26 -22.38 5.42 -18.95
C ASN A 26 -23.86 5.86 -19.12
N GLY A 27 -24.43 5.61 -20.30
CA GLY A 27 -25.83 5.94 -20.60
C GLY A 27 -26.86 5.28 -19.67
N SER A 28 -26.49 4.19 -18.99
CA SER A 28 -27.34 3.52 -17.98
C SER A 28 -27.07 3.99 -16.54
N GLY A 29 -26.23 5.00 -16.34
CA GLY A 29 -25.92 5.55 -15.01
C GLY A 29 -24.94 4.71 -14.19
N MET A 30 -24.22 3.77 -14.79
CA MET A 30 -23.30 2.86 -14.11
C MET A 30 -21.83 3.20 -14.42
N ILE A 31 -20.93 2.84 -13.51
CA ILE A 31 -19.48 2.80 -13.75
C ILE A 31 -18.94 1.39 -13.50
N LEU A 32 -17.95 0.99 -14.29
CA LEU A 32 -17.17 -0.21 -14.01
C LEU A 32 -15.99 0.17 -13.11
N VAL A 33 -15.88 -0.50 -11.97
CA VAL A 33 -14.79 -0.32 -11.00
C VAL A 33 -14.23 -1.68 -10.64
N GLU A 34 -12.92 -1.84 -10.76
CA GLU A 34 -12.24 -3.03 -10.26
C GLU A 34 -12.11 -2.93 -8.74
N LEU A 35 -13.09 -3.49 -8.02
CA LEU A 35 -13.20 -3.36 -6.56
C LEU A 35 -11.96 -3.88 -5.83
N LYS A 36 -11.33 -4.95 -6.33
CA LYS A 36 -10.10 -5.51 -5.75
C LYS A 36 -8.97 -4.47 -5.74
N GLN A 37 -8.75 -3.81 -6.87
CA GLN A 37 -7.73 -2.78 -7.00
C GLN A 37 -8.10 -1.55 -6.15
N TRP A 38 -9.33 -1.05 -6.28
CA TRP A 38 -9.77 0.13 -5.52
C TRP A 38 -9.67 -0.06 -4.01
N PHE A 39 -10.08 -1.23 -3.50
CA PHE A 39 -10.00 -1.53 -2.07
C PHE A 39 -8.56 -1.74 -1.60
N GLY A 40 -7.69 -2.31 -2.45
CA GLY A 40 -6.25 -2.41 -2.20
C GLY A 40 -5.61 -1.03 -2.07
N ASP A 41 -5.89 -0.14 -3.03
CA ASP A 41 -5.37 1.23 -3.05
C ASP A 41 -5.85 2.04 -1.85
N MET A 42 -7.13 1.92 -1.49
CA MET A 42 -7.72 2.55 -0.29
C MET A 42 -7.03 2.07 1.00
N ASN A 43 -6.89 0.76 1.20
CA ASN A 43 -6.23 0.21 2.40
C ASN A 43 -4.79 0.67 2.51
N LEU A 44 -4.05 0.59 1.41
CA LEU A 44 -2.67 1.03 1.38
C LEU A 44 -2.55 2.52 1.70
N ASN A 45 -3.40 3.36 1.10
CA ASN A 45 -3.48 4.79 1.40
C ASN A 45 -3.65 5.09 2.89
N VAL A 46 -4.54 4.33 3.57
CA VAL A 46 -4.80 4.46 5.00
C VAL A 46 -3.56 4.09 5.81
N ILE A 47 -2.92 2.96 5.49
CA ILE A 47 -1.71 2.48 6.16
C ILE A 47 -0.56 3.48 6.00
N LEU A 48 -0.30 3.93 4.77
CA LEU A 48 0.76 4.88 4.47
C LEU A 48 0.56 6.21 5.19
N ARG A 49 -0.68 6.69 5.29
CA ARG A 49 -0.97 7.92 6.03
C ARG A 49 -0.83 7.75 7.54
N MET A 50 -1.09 6.55 8.07
CA MET A 50 -0.90 6.26 9.49
C MET A 50 0.58 6.13 9.87
N ILE A 51 1.43 5.59 8.97
CA ILE A 51 2.83 5.30 9.26
C ILE A 51 3.74 6.48 8.90
N ALA A 52 3.55 7.06 7.71
CA ALA A 52 4.45 8.07 7.17
C ALA A 52 3.88 9.50 7.22
N ALA A 53 2.61 9.65 7.62
CA ALA A 53 1.82 10.87 7.39
C ALA A 53 1.75 11.33 5.92
N LYS A 54 2.23 10.50 4.97
CA LYS A 54 2.27 10.78 3.54
C LYS A 54 0.98 10.37 2.84
N ARG A 55 0.66 11.06 1.74
CA ARG A 55 -0.42 10.70 0.80
C ARG A 55 0.21 10.37 -0.55
N TYR A 56 0.11 9.11 -0.97
CA TYR A 56 0.68 8.66 -2.26
C TYR A 56 -0.35 8.60 -3.39
N PHE A 57 -1.66 8.56 -3.09
CA PHE A 57 -2.70 8.50 -4.13
C PHE A 57 -3.69 9.68 -4.02
N GLY A 58 -3.84 10.43 -5.12
CA GLY A 58 -4.72 11.60 -5.27
C GLY A 58 -4.19 12.61 -6.30
N THR A 59 -5.04 13.55 -6.73
CA THR A 59 -4.78 14.56 -7.79
C THR A 59 -3.93 15.76 -7.33
N SER A 60 -3.05 15.59 -6.35
CA SER A 60 -2.24 16.69 -5.80
C SER A 60 -0.84 16.71 -6.39
N ASP A 61 -0.45 17.84 -6.95
CA ASP A 61 0.90 18.14 -7.41
C ASP A 61 1.91 17.94 -6.27
N GLY A 62 2.96 17.14 -6.50
CA GLY A 62 4.06 16.95 -5.56
C GLY A 62 4.31 15.51 -5.08
N VAL A 63 3.49 14.52 -5.48
CA VAL A 63 3.79 13.11 -5.22
C VAL A 63 4.82 12.63 -6.24
N ASN A 64 5.96 12.10 -5.78
CA ASN A 64 6.87 11.35 -6.64
C ASN A 64 6.17 10.04 -7.04
N GLU A 65 5.58 10.04 -8.24
CA GLU A 65 4.80 8.92 -8.78
C GLU A 65 5.60 7.61 -8.78
N GLU A 66 6.91 7.68 -9.00
CA GLU A 66 7.77 6.49 -8.96
C GLU A 66 7.96 5.96 -7.53
N GLU A 67 8.12 6.83 -6.53
CA GLU A 67 8.17 6.43 -5.12
C GLU A 67 6.84 5.80 -4.68
N ALA A 68 5.71 6.40 -5.11
CA ALA A 68 4.37 5.90 -4.86
C ALA A 68 4.19 4.48 -5.43
N ARG A 69 4.59 4.28 -6.69
CA ARG A 69 4.46 3.00 -7.39
C ARG A 69 5.39 1.94 -6.80
N ARG A 70 6.62 2.30 -6.44
CA ARG A 70 7.57 1.43 -5.74
C ARG A 70 7.00 0.97 -4.40
N CYS A 71 6.46 1.91 -3.61
CA CYS A 71 5.84 1.63 -2.33
C CYS A 71 4.60 0.73 -2.48
N GLN A 72 3.73 1.03 -3.44
CA GLN A 72 2.56 0.21 -3.75
C GLN A 72 2.91 -1.21 -4.10
N LYS A 73 3.93 -1.38 -4.96
CA LYS A 73 4.41 -2.69 -5.34
C LYS A 73 4.97 -3.45 -4.14
N ALA A 74 5.83 -2.83 -3.32
CA ALA A 74 6.43 -3.49 -2.17
C ALA A 74 5.37 -3.96 -1.14
N TRP A 75 4.36 -3.13 -0.87
CA TRP A 75 3.25 -3.52 -0.01
C TRP A 75 2.32 -4.55 -0.64
N GLY A 76 2.06 -4.47 -1.94
CA GLY A 76 1.29 -5.48 -2.67
C GLY A 76 1.96 -6.86 -2.63
N ASP A 77 3.28 -6.89 -2.88
CA ASP A 77 4.09 -8.11 -2.76
C ASP A 77 4.07 -8.63 -1.32
N PHE A 78 4.15 -7.74 -0.31
CA PHE A 78 4.09 -8.13 1.11
C PHE A 78 2.75 -8.77 1.49
N PHE A 79 1.61 -8.14 1.14
CA PHE A 79 0.30 -8.70 1.46
C PHE A 79 0.03 -10.00 0.72
N HIS A 80 0.49 -10.11 -0.53
CA HIS A 80 0.39 -11.35 -1.28
C HIS A 80 1.18 -12.47 -0.59
N LEU A 81 2.45 -12.24 -0.29
CA LEU A 81 3.34 -13.23 0.33
C LEU A 81 2.90 -13.58 1.76
N SER A 82 2.40 -12.62 2.54
CA SER A 82 1.90 -12.85 3.91
C SER A 82 0.68 -13.76 3.96
N GLY A 83 -0.07 -13.87 2.86
CA GLY A 83 -1.22 -14.76 2.74
C GLY A 83 -0.91 -16.15 2.16
N LEU A 84 0.34 -16.42 1.77
CA LEU A 84 0.73 -17.72 1.23
C LEU A 84 1.01 -18.71 2.36
N PHE A 85 0.54 -19.94 2.18
CA PHE A 85 0.96 -21.08 2.98
C PHE A 85 2.07 -21.81 2.23
N VAL A 86 3.30 -21.73 2.73
CA VAL A 86 4.47 -22.33 2.07
C VAL A 86 4.77 -23.70 2.66
N VAL A 87 5.45 -24.57 1.90
CA VAL A 87 5.73 -25.96 2.32
C VAL A 87 6.48 -26.01 3.65
N SER A 88 7.36 -25.04 3.91
CA SER A 88 8.09 -24.93 5.17
C SER A 88 7.19 -24.67 6.38
N ASP A 89 5.99 -24.13 6.20
CA ASP A 89 5.04 -23.90 7.29
C ASP A 89 4.48 -25.23 7.84
N ALA A 90 4.31 -26.22 6.95
CA ALA A 90 3.91 -27.57 7.32
C ALA A 90 5.11 -28.46 7.68
N ILE A 91 6.24 -28.26 6.99
CA ILE A 91 7.43 -29.12 7.08
C ILE A 91 8.69 -28.24 7.23
N PRO A 92 9.02 -27.79 8.46
CA PRO A 92 10.05 -26.77 8.70
C PRO A 92 11.44 -27.13 8.16
N PHE A 93 11.78 -28.42 8.13
CA PHE A 93 13.09 -28.89 7.65
C PHE A 93 13.29 -28.76 6.13
N LEU A 94 12.22 -28.48 5.35
CA LEU A 94 12.32 -28.24 3.90
C LEU A 94 12.50 -26.75 3.55
N GLY A 95 12.56 -25.84 4.54
CA GLY A 95 12.71 -24.41 4.28
C GLY A 95 13.94 -24.05 3.44
N TRP A 96 15.07 -24.72 3.67
CA TRP A 96 16.32 -24.47 2.92
C TRP A 96 16.22 -24.72 1.41
N LEU A 97 15.24 -25.50 0.95
CA LEU A 97 15.01 -25.77 -0.47
C LEU A 97 14.25 -24.63 -1.17
N ASP A 98 13.57 -23.75 -0.42
CA ASP A 98 12.74 -22.67 -0.94
C ASP A 98 11.83 -23.13 -2.10
N LEU A 99 11.06 -24.19 -1.85
CA LEU A 99 10.18 -24.78 -2.86
C LEU A 99 9.11 -23.76 -3.28
N GLY A 100 9.21 -23.27 -4.53
CA GLY A 100 8.36 -22.21 -5.06
C GLY A 100 8.98 -20.80 -5.02
N GLY A 101 10.19 -20.65 -4.45
CA GLY A 101 10.91 -19.37 -4.41
C GLY A 101 10.30 -18.32 -3.48
N HIS A 102 9.37 -18.73 -2.63
CA HIS A 102 8.57 -17.85 -1.78
C HIS A 102 9.40 -17.22 -0.66
N GLU A 103 10.31 -17.97 -0.03
CA GLU A 103 11.18 -17.45 1.03
C GLU A 103 12.16 -16.40 0.47
N LYS A 104 12.73 -16.66 -0.72
CA LYS A 104 13.55 -15.67 -1.42
C LYS A 104 12.75 -14.43 -1.80
N ALA A 105 11.51 -14.59 -2.26
CA ALA A 105 10.62 -13.46 -2.55
C ALA A 105 10.30 -12.65 -1.29
N MET A 106 9.97 -13.31 -0.16
CA MET A 106 9.75 -12.67 1.14
C MET A 106 10.97 -11.86 1.57
N LYS A 107 12.19 -12.43 1.50
CA LYS A 107 13.42 -11.72 1.84
C LYS A 107 13.66 -10.49 0.96
N LYS A 108 13.36 -10.58 -0.35
CA LYS A 108 13.48 -9.44 -1.27
C LYS A 108 12.49 -8.34 -0.92
N THR A 109 11.23 -8.69 -0.69
CA THR A 109 10.17 -7.74 -0.32
C THR A 109 10.46 -7.08 1.03
N ALA A 110 10.95 -7.83 2.01
CA ALA A 110 11.35 -7.30 3.30
C ALA A 110 12.48 -6.26 3.19
N LYS A 111 13.49 -6.51 2.34
CA LYS A 111 14.56 -5.54 2.06
C LYS A 111 14.03 -4.24 1.42
N GLU A 112 13.11 -4.36 0.48
CA GLU A 112 12.51 -3.19 -0.18
C GLU A 112 11.71 -2.34 0.83
N LEU A 113 10.89 -2.99 1.67
CA LEU A 113 10.13 -2.30 2.71
C LEU A 113 11.04 -1.67 3.78
N ASP A 114 12.09 -2.37 4.21
CA ASP A 114 13.07 -1.81 5.15
C ASP A 114 13.72 -0.54 4.59
N GLY A 115 14.07 -0.52 3.30
CA GLY A 115 14.57 0.67 2.61
C GLY A 115 13.58 1.84 2.63
N ILE A 116 12.33 1.58 2.24
CA ILE A 116 11.27 2.61 2.24
C ILE A 116 11.03 3.18 3.65
N LEU A 117 10.94 2.31 4.67
CA LEU A 117 10.72 2.73 6.05
C LEU A 117 11.90 3.54 6.60
N ARG A 118 13.14 3.17 6.24
CA ARG A 118 14.34 3.95 6.59
C ARG A 118 14.32 5.34 5.95
N GLU A 119 13.98 5.43 4.66
CA GLU A 119 13.87 6.72 3.96
C GLU A 119 12.87 7.64 4.68
N TRP A 120 11.70 7.12 5.06
CA TRP A 120 10.69 7.88 5.82
C TRP A 120 11.17 8.27 7.21
N LEU A 121 11.86 7.38 7.92
CA LEU A 121 12.40 7.67 9.24
C LEU A 121 13.43 8.81 9.18
N GLU A 122 14.31 8.78 8.19
CA GLU A 122 15.33 9.83 8.01
C GLU A 122 14.71 11.17 7.56
N GLU A 123 13.65 11.13 6.75
CA GLU A 123 12.87 12.34 6.43
C GLU A 123 12.18 12.92 7.66
N HIS A 124 11.59 12.07 8.50
CA HIS A 124 10.95 12.50 9.74
C HIS A 124 11.94 13.17 10.69
N LYS A 125 13.11 12.54 10.93
CA LYS A 125 14.19 13.12 11.76
C LYS A 125 14.67 14.46 11.23
N ARG A 126 14.86 14.59 9.90
CA ARG A 126 15.25 15.87 9.29
C ARG A 126 14.20 16.94 9.54
N ASN A 127 12.92 16.63 9.39
CA ASN A 127 11.84 17.60 9.57
C ASN A 127 11.59 17.97 11.05
N GLU A 128 11.87 17.08 12.00
CA GLU A 128 11.87 17.40 13.44
C GLU A 128 13.05 18.30 13.84
N SER A 129 14.19 18.23 13.13
CA SER A 129 15.38 19.06 13.42
C SER A 129 15.31 20.52 12.94
N PHE A 130 14.19 20.94 12.34
CA PHE A 130 13.96 22.32 11.88
C PHE A 130 12.98 23.12 12.77
N PHE A 131 12.61 22.59 13.95
CA PHE A 131 11.92 23.30 15.02
C PHE A 131 12.75 23.30 16.31
#